data_AF-A0A6G6KBC4-F1
#
_entry.id   AF-A0A6G6KBC4-F1
#
_cell.length_a   1.000
_cell.length_b   1.000
_cell.length_c   1.000
_cell.angle_alpha   90.00
_cell.angle_beta   90.00
_cell.angle_gamma   90.00
#
_symmetry.space_group_name_H-M   'P 1'
#
loop_
_entity.id
_entity.type
_entity.pdbx_description
1 polymer ?
#
loop_
_entity_poly.entity_id
_entity_poly.type
_entity_poly.pdbx_seq_one_letter_code
_entity_poly.pdbx_strand_id
1 'polypeptide(L)'
;MTRRETLLKIAGIAGGPVFLAGCNMDAVRRAEAQLGDRMRRPGTGVQFSGLPEVVKVMVLATYPATPKQTQVAEQRARTAVATIARREGKKTNVKTVDRGGNPDARGTVVIDSIPAKSEASEVQVAAAALRASSGTSIIAVDTTPDKRLQGEGTVMLWNTETQRFVGNNVYDISSPPAKGQVAQWGSTTARYVGSGTF
;
A
#
# COMPACT_ATOMS: atom_id res chain seq x y z
N MET A 1 3.42 25.26 53.09
CA MET A 1 2.42 24.23 52.72
C MET A 1 2.62 23.01 53.61
N THR A 2 1.54 22.68 54.33
CA THR A 2 1.03 21.41 54.90
C THR A 2 1.81 20.07 54.91
N ARG A 3 1.41 19.30 55.93
CA ARG A 3 1.82 18.02 56.54
C ARG A 3 1.20 16.76 55.85
N ARG A 4 1.74 15.57 56.21
CA ARG A 4 1.22 14.15 56.13
C ARG A 4 1.74 13.30 54.95
N GLU A 5 2.59 12.28 55.15
CA GLU A 5 2.42 10.92 55.76
C GLU A 5 1.55 9.94 54.95
N THR A 6 2.16 8.86 54.43
CA THR A 6 1.74 7.41 54.43
C THR A 6 2.64 6.64 53.42
N LEU A 7 3.52 5.70 53.80
CA LEU A 7 3.39 4.33 54.35
C LEU A 7 3.49 3.21 53.29
N LEU A 8 4.58 2.43 53.41
CA LEU A 8 4.67 0.96 53.43
C LEU A 8 4.19 0.10 52.23
N LYS A 9 5.14 -0.61 51.58
CA LYS A 9 5.42 -2.06 51.74
C LYS A 9 6.21 -2.58 50.53
N ILE A 10 7.52 -2.71 50.70
CA ILE A 10 8.36 -3.60 49.90
C ILE A 10 8.35 -4.93 50.64
N ALA A 11 7.72 -5.94 50.05
CA ALA A 11 7.75 -7.31 50.54
C ALA A 11 8.57 -8.18 49.58
N GLY A 12 9.76 -8.53 50.04
CA GLY A 12 10.43 -9.83 49.90
C GLY A 12 10.43 -10.54 48.56
N ILE A 13 11.59 -10.57 47.91
CA ILE A 13 12.10 -11.82 47.33
C ILE A 13 13.50 -12.02 47.90
N ALA A 14 13.58 -12.97 48.81
CA ALA A 14 14.78 -13.39 49.50
C ALA A 14 15.85 -13.86 48.50
N GLY A 15 17.10 -13.47 48.77
CA GLY A 15 18.27 -13.97 48.07
C GLY A 15 18.43 -15.47 48.25
N GLY A 16 18.48 -16.17 47.13
CA GLY A 16 19.18 -17.43 46.99
C GLY A 16 20.20 -17.29 45.86
N PRO A 17 21.42 -17.83 45.98
CA PRO A 17 22.33 -17.90 44.85
C PRO A 17 21.74 -18.85 43.80
N VAL A 18 21.43 -18.32 42.62
CA VAL A 18 21.12 -19.14 41.44
C VAL A 18 22.43 -19.78 40.98
N PHE A 19 22.61 -21.05 41.33
CA PHE A 19 23.60 -21.90 40.68
C PHE A 19 23.20 -22.06 39.21
N LEU A 20 23.91 -21.36 38.32
CA LEU A 20 23.86 -21.60 36.88
C LEU A 20 24.56 -22.92 36.58
N ALA A 21 23.84 -24.01 36.75
CA ALA A 21 24.22 -25.30 36.22
C ALA A 21 24.08 -25.28 34.69
N GLY A 22 25.21 -25.33 33.99
CA GLY A 22 25.34 -25.94 32.67
C GLY A 22 24.40 -25.44 31.58
N CYS A 23 24.44 -24.16 31.24
CA CYS A 23 23.93 -23.70 29.95
C CYS A 23 24.88 -24.17 28.85
N ASN A 24 24.47 -25.24 28.17
CA ASN A 24 25.11 -25.82 27.01
C ASN A 24 25.37 -24.73 25.93
N MET A 25 26.62 -24.53 25.52
CA MET A 25 27.00 -23.50 24.53
C MET A 25 26.31 -23.69 23.17
N ASP A 26 25.74 -24.87 22.90
CA ASP A 26 24.87 -25.14 21.75
C ASP A 26 23.54 -24.38 21.77
N ALA A 27 23.05 -23.97 22.94
CA ALA A 27 21.83 -23.15 23.06
C ALA A 27 22.09 -21.69 22.66
N VAL A 28 23.29 -21.18 22.94
CA VAL A 28 23.69 -19.79 22.59
C VAL A 28 23.92 -19.67 21.08
N ARG A 29 24.60 -20.64 20.45
CA ARG A 29 24.76 -20.67 18.99
C ARG A 29 23.44 -20.82 18.23
N ARG A 30 22.48 -21.58 18.76
CA ARG A 30 21.13 -21.68 18.17
C ARG A 30 20.31 -20.40 18.34
N ALA A 31 20.49 -19.65 19.43
CA ALA A 31 19.83 -18.37 19.64
C ALA A 31 20.36 -17.27 18.68
N GLU A 32 21.67 -17.26 18.38
CA GLU A 32 22.24 -16.33 17.39
C GLU A 32 21.76 -16.61 15.95
N ALA A 33 21.62 -17.88 15.57
CA ALA A 33 21.07 -18.24 14.26
C ALA A 33 19.60 -17.78 14.09
N GLN A 34 18.80 -17.77 15.17
CA GLN A 34 17.41 -17.30 15.12
C GLN A 34 17.28 -15.77 15.06
N LEU A 35 18.25 -15.01 15.56
CA LEU A 35 18.24 -13.54 15.45
C LEU A 35 18.66 -13.04 14.06
N GLY A 36 19.60 -13.72 13.41
CA GLY A 36 20.03 -13.38 12.05
C GLY A 36 18.90 -13.47 11.02
N ASP A 37 18.01 -14.47 11.15
CA ASP A 37 16.88 -14.66 10.24
C ASP A 37 15.71 -13.68 10.49
N ARG A 38 15.55 -13.19 11.72
CA ARG A 38 14.51 -12.18 12.01
C ARG A 38 14.83 -10.81 11.43
N MET A 39 16.11 -10.45 11.29
CA MET A 39 16.51 -9.20 10.62
C MET A 39 16.52 -9.29 9.08
N ARG A 40 16.41 -10.50 8.50
CA ARG A 40 16.24 -10.69 7.05
C ARG A 40 14.78 -10.80 6.59
N ARG A 41 13.83 -10.84 7.52
CA ARG A 41 12.40 -10.80 7.14
C ARG A 41 11.99 -9.35 6.84
N PRO A 42 11.57 -9.04 5.60
CA PRO A 42 10.88 -7.78 5.33
C PRO A 42 9.61 -7.75 6.20
N GLY A 43 9.53 -6.77 7.11
CA GLY A 43 8.34 -6.54 7.94
C GLY A 43 8.56 -6.39 9.45
N THR A 44 9.79 -6.37 9.96
CA THR A 44 10.03 -6.11 11.41
C THR A 44 11.03 -4.97 11.59
N GLY A 45 10.53 -3.74 11.49
CA GLY A 45 11.28 -2.53 11.78
C GLY A 45 10.58 -1.31 11.20
N VAL A 46 10.23 -0.36 12.07
CA VAL A 46 9.51 0.89 11.80
C VAL A 46 8.00 0.72 11.59
N GLN A 47 7.25 0.80 12.69
CA GLN A 47 5.87 1.30 12.65
C GLN A 47 5.94 2.76 12.19
N PHE A 48 5.88 2.99 10.88
CA PHE A 48 5.50 4.30 10.37
C PHE A 48 4.07 4.54 10.84
N SER A 49 3.88 5.58 11.65
CA SER A 49 2.58 6.10 12.06
C SER A 49 1.63 6.04 10.87
N GLY A 50 0.50 5.34 11.02
CA GLY A 50 -0.38 4.84 9.95
C GLY A 50 -1.12 5.87 9.08
N LEU A 51 -0.45 6.94 8.69
CA LEU A 51 -0.86 7.84 7.63
C LEU A 51 0.03 7.56 6.41
N PRO A 52 -0.54 7.47 5.20
CA PRO A 52 0.27 7.33 4.00
C PRO A 52 1.22 8.53 3.91
N GLU A 53 2.53 8.26 3.88
CA GLU A 53 3.52 9.31 3.67
C GLU A 53 3.24 9.98 2.32
N VAL A 54 2.79 11.24 2.38
CA VAL A 54 2.50 12.04 1.18
C VAL A 54 3.81 12.65 0.72
N VAL A 55 4.36 12.12 -0.37
CA VAL A 55 5.60 12.65 -0.95
C VAL A 55 5.29 13.86 -1.82
N LYS A 56 6.02 14.96 -1.65
CA LYS A 56 5.88 16.12 -2.53
C LYS A 56 6.58 15.83 -3.86
N VAL A 57 5.83 15.85 -4.96
CA VAL A 57 6.42 15.62 -6.29
C VAL A 57 7.04 16.92 -6.79
N MET A 58 8.29 16.86 -7.24
CA MET A 58 8.92 17.98 -7.93
C MET A 58 8.45 18.02 -9.38
N VAL A 59 7.52 18.93 -9.67
CA VAL A 59 7.03 19.22 -11.02
C VAL A 59 7.97 20.24 -11.66
N LEU A 60 8.61 19.86 -12.76
CA LEU A 60 9.53 20.72 -13.51
C LEU A 60 8.77 21.66 -14.45
N ALA A 61 7.74 21.14 -15.11
CA ALA A 61 6.93 21.89 -16.05
C ALA A 61 5.49 21.38 -16.07
N THR A 62 4.57 22.24 -16.48
CA THR A 62 3.18 21.88 -16.75
C THR A 62 2.82 22.42 -18.12
N TYR A 63 2.29 21.55 -18.98
CA TYR A 63 1.91 21.92 -20.34
C TYR A 63 0.60 21.26 -20.76
N PRO A 64 -0.13 21.84 -21.73
CA PRO A 64 -1.35 21.25 -22.23
C PRO A 64 -1.06 19.88 -22.87
N ALA A 65 -1.92 18.92 -22.56
CA ALA A 65 -1.85 17.56 -23.08
C ALA A 65 -2.14 17.53 -24.57
N THR A 66 -1.36 16.74 -25.30
CA THR A 66 -1.68 16.42 -26.70
C THR A 66 -2.81 15.39 -26.77
N PRO A 67 -3.60 15.34 -27.86
CA PRO A 67 -4.67 14.34 -28.01
C PRO A 67 -4.17 12.89 -27.83
N LYS A 68 -2.96 12.59 -28.33
CA LYS A 68 -2.32 11.28 -28.18
C LYS A 68 -2.00 10.96 -26.72
N GLN A 69 -1.46 11.92 -25.97
CA GLN A 69 -1.18 11.73 -24.54
C GLN A 69 -2.46 11.50 -23.75
N THR A 70 -3.51 12.29 -24.02
CA THR A 70 -4.82 12.14 -23.37
C THR A 70 -5.41 10.76 -23.61
N GLN A 71 -5.38 10.27 -24.86
CA GLN A 71 -5.91 8.94 -25.20
C GLN A 71 -5.14 7.82 -24.49
N VAL A 72 -3.81 7.87 -24.49
CA VAL A 72 -2.97 6.87 -23.82
C VAL A 72 -3.18 6.90 -22.30
N ALA A 73 -3.22 8.10 -21.71
CA ALA A 73 -3.46 8.29 -20.29
C ALA A 73 -4.84 7.77 -19.89
N GLU A 74 -5.88 7.98 -20.71
CA GLU A 74 -7.23 7.51 -20.44
C GLU A 74 -7.29 5.97 -20.47
N GLN A 75 -6.71 5.34 -21.48
CA GLN A 75 -6.65 3.89 -21.58
C GLN A 75 -5.93 3.28 -20.36
N ARG A 76 -4.83 3.89 -19.93
CA ARG A 76 -4.07 3.47 -18.74
C ARG A 76 -4.88 3.68 -17.46
N ALA A 77 -5.59 4.80 -17.34
CA ALA A 77 -6.45 5.09 -16.20
C ALA A 77 -7.58 4.05 -16.05
N ARG A 78 -8.29 3.76 -17.15
CA ARG A 78 -9.34 2.72 -17.17
C ARG A 78 -8.79 1.36 -16.78
N THR A 79 -7.63 0.98 -17.31
CA THR A 79 -6.96 -0.27 -16.96
C THR A 79 -6.56 -0.32 -15.48
N ALA A 80 -6.06 0.78 -14.93
CA ALA A 80 -5.70 0.89 -13.52
C ALA A 80 -6.94 0.75 -12.61
N VAL A 81 -8.04 1.44 -12.94
CA VAL A 81 -9.32 1.34 -12.21
C VAL A 81 -9.83 -0.10 -12.19
N ALA A 82 -9.86 -0.78 -13.35
CA ALA A 82 -10.26 -2.18 -13.43
C ALA A 82 -9.33 -3.09 -12.58
N THR A 83 -8.02 -2.83 -12.60
CA THR A 83 -7.05 -3.59 -11.81
C THR A 83 -7.27 -3.41 -10.30
N ILE A 84 -7.55 -2.18 -9.86
CA ILE A 84 -7.85 -1.87 -8.45
C ILE A 84 -9.17 -2.55 -8.05
N ALA A 85 -10.23 -2.41 -8.85
CA ALA A 85 -11.53 -3.03 -8.59
C ALA A 85 -11.43 -4.56 -8.47
N ARG A 86 -10.62 -5.21 -9.31
CA ARG A 86 -10.36 -6.66 -9.26
C ARG A 86 -9.59 -7.07 -8.01
N ARG A 87 -8.55 -6.33 -7.63
CA ARG A 87 -7.75 -6.63 -6.42
C ARG A 87 -8.61 -6.57 -5.17
N GLU A 88 -9.48 -5.58 -5.07
CA GLU A 88 -10.30 -5.37 -3.86
C GLU A 88 -11.54 -6.24 -3.86
N GLY A 89 -12.13 -6.53 -5.03
CA GLY A 89 -13.20 -7.53 -5.17
C GLY A 89 -12.76 -8.96 -4.85
N LYS A 90 -11.46 -9.27 -4.90
CA LYS A 90 -10.93 -10.62 -4.58
C LYS A 90 -10.62 -10.81 -3.10
N LYS A 91 -10.34 -9.73 -2.35
CA LYS A 91 -10.04 -9.81 -0.90
C LYS A 91 -11.23 -10.30 -0.06
N THR A 92 -12.45 -10.22 -0.58
CA THR A 92 -13.67 -10.64 0.14
C THR A 92 -13.95 -12.15 0.06
N ASN A 93 -13.11 -12.97 -0.59
CA ASN A 93 -13.41 -14.40 -0.77
C ASN A 93 -12.20 -15.32 -0.52
N VAL A 94 -11.47 -15.10 0.58
CA VAL A 94 -10.63 -16.16 1.18
C VAL A 94 -11.37 -16.69 2.39
N LYS A 95 -12.39 -17.51 2.15
CA LYS A 95 -12.93 -18.37 3.19
C LYS A 95 -11.91 -19.48 3.39
N THR A 96 -11.14 -19.41 4.47
CA THR A 96 -10.25 -20.47 4.93
C THR A 96 -11.08 -21.74 5.02
N VAL A 97 -10.91 -22.66 4.07
CA VAL A 97 -11.47 -24.00 4.19
C VAL A 97 -10.64 -24.69 5.26
N ASP A 98 -11.23 -24.78 6.44
CA ASP A 98 -10.73 -25.56 7.54
C ASP A 98 -10.49 -26.98 7.03
N ARG A 99 -9.23 -27.39 6.91
CA ARG A 99 -8.84 -28.71 6.43
C ARG A 99 -8.96 -29.69 7.61
N GLY A 100 -10.17 -29.78 8.16
CA GLY A 100 -10.58 -30.88 9.03
C GLY A 100 -10.72 -32.15 8.19
N GLY A 101 -9.94 -33.17 8.53
CA GLY A 101 -9.67 -34.33 7.69
C GLY A 101 -10.88 -35.16 7.30
N ASN A 102 -10.95 -35.47 6.00
CA ASN A 102 -11.50 -36.72 5.49
C ASN A 102 -10.90 -36.96 4.08
N PRO A 103 -10.11 -38.02 3.83
CA PRO A 103 -9.45 -38.23 2.55
C PRO A 103 -10.39 -38.67 1.40
N ASP A 104 -11.66 -39.01 1.67
CA ASP A 104 -12.52 -39.66 0.66
C ASP A 104 -13.63 -38.77 0.05
N ALA A 105 -13.68 -37.48 0.38
CA ALA A 105 -14.64 -36.58 -0.24
C ALA A 105 -14.09 -35.99 -1.55
N ARG A 106 -14.58 -36.48 -2.70
CA ARG A 106 -14.47 -35.78 -4.00
C ARG A 106 -15.22 -34.44 -3.90
N GLY A 107 -14.53 -33.42 -3.40
CA GLY A 107 -15.04 -32.07 -3.26
C GLY A 107 -15.18 -31.41 -4.62
N THR A 108 -16.41 -31.30 -5.11
CA THR A 108 -16.76 -30.42 -6.23
C THR A 108 -16.48 -28.99 -5.80
N VAL A 109 -15.44 -28.36 -6.36
CA VAL A 109 -15.18 -26.93 -6.16
C VAL A 109 -16.25 -26.17 -6.93
N VAL A 110 -17.33 -25.79 -6.25
CA VAL A 110 -18.26 -24.79 -6.77
C VAL A 110 -17.54 -23.45 -6.72
N ILE A 111 -16.91 -23.10 -7.84
CA ILE A 111 -16.43 -21.74 -8.09
C ILE A 111 -17.70 -20.92 -8.31
N ASP A 112 -18.22 -20.36 -7.22
CA ASP A 112 -19.36 -19.46 -7.26
C ASP A 112 -18.99 -18.31 -8.20
N SER A 113 -19.59 -18.34 -9.38
CA SER A 113 -19.23 -17.49 -10.49
C SER A 113 -19.76 -16.10 -10.19
N ILE A 114 -18.83 -15.25 -9.74
CA ILE A 114 -18.67 -13.83 -10.10
C ILE A 114 -20.00 -13.15 -10.50
N PRO A 115 -20.60 -12.29 -9.66
CA PRO A 115 -21.73 -11.50 -10.12
C PRO A 115 -21.23 -10.61 -11.25
N ALA A 116 -22.01 -10.55 -12.33
CA ALA A 116 -21.84 -9.60 -13.43
C ALA A 116 -21.77 -8.18 -12.86
N LYS A 117 -20.55 -7.70 -12.59
CA LYS A 117 -20.30 -6.36 -12.10
C LYS A 117 -20.53 -5.41 -13.26
N SER A 118 -21.62 -4.65 -13.19
CA SER A 118 -21.82 -3.47 -14.02
C SER A 118 -20.58 -2.56 -13.88
N GLU A 119 -20.13 -1.94 -14.97
CA GLU A 119 -18.99 -1.00 -14.95
C GLU A 119 -19.14 0.07 -13.85
N ALA A 120 -20.39 0.49 -13.57
CA ALA A 120 -20.72 1.41 -12.48
C ALA A 120 -20.30 0.88 -11.09
N SER A 121 -20.42 -0.42 -10.84
CA SER A 121 -19.99 -1.04 -9.59
C SER A 121 -18.46 -1.16 -9.49
N GLU A 122 -17.75 -1.36 -10.60
CA GLU A 122 -16.29 -1.42 -10.60
C GLU A 122 -15.67 -0.06 -10.26
N VAL A 123 -16.21 1.00 -10.84
CA VAL A 123 -15.78 2.38 -10.62
C VAL A 123 -15.97 2.77 -9.16
N GLN A 124 -17.14 2.47 -8.58
CA GLN A 124 -17.43 2.73 -7.18
C GLN A 124 -16.50 1.95 -6.24
N VAL A 125 -16.27 0.66 -6.53
CA VAL A 125 -15.37 -0.19 -5.73
C VAL A 125 -13.92 0.32 -5.81
N ALA A 126 -13.45 0.73 -6.99
CA ALA A 126 -12.11 1.26 -7.14
C ALA A 126 -11.93 2.61 -6.44
N ALA A 127 -12.89 3.54 -6.59
CA ALA A 127 -12.86 4.83 -5.92
C ALA A 127 -12.91 4.66 -4.39
N ALA A 128 -13.80 3.80 -3.88
CA ALA A 128 -13.88 3.48 -2.45
C ALA A 128 -12.58 2.86 -1.92
N ALA A 129 -11.97 1.95 -2.67
CA ALA A 129 -10.70 1.35 -2.31
C ALA A 129 -9.54 2.34 -2.28
N LEU A 130 -9.50 3.27 -3.24
CA LEU A 130 -8.50 4.33 -3.26
C LEU A 130 -8.67 5.28 -2.08
N ARG A 131 -9.90 5.69 -1.76
CA ARG A 131 -10.18 6.47 -0.56
C ARG A 131 -9.75 5.73 0.71
N ALA A 132 -10.07 4.44 0.82
CA ALA A 132 -9.73 3.63 1.99
C ALA A 132 -8.21 3.42 2.16
N SER A 133 -7.45 3.30 1.08
CA SER A 133 -6.01 2.99 1.13
C SER A 133 -5.10 4.21 0.98
N SER A 134 -5.61 5.33 0.45
CA SER A 134 -4.80 6.49 0.06
C SER A 134 -5.45 7.82 0.45
N GLY A 135 -6.69 7.83 0.94
CA GLY A 135 -7.40 9.05 1.30
C GLY A 135 -7.81 9.93 0.10
N THR A 136 -7.60 9.45 -1.13
CA THR A 136 -7.90 10.19 -2.38
C THR A 136 -8.51 9.26 -3.40
N SER A 137 -9.35 9.79 -4.30
CA SER A 137 -9.88 9.10 -5.47
C SER A 137 -9.19 9.53 -6.76
N ILE A 138 -8.08 10.23 -6.65
CA ILE A 138 -7.33 10.72 -7.80
C ILE A 138 -6.14 9.80 -7.97
N ILE A 139 -5.90 9.38 -9.20
CA ILE A 139 -4.73 8.59 -9.59
C ILE A 139 -3.87 9.39 -10.56
N ALA A 140 -2.56 9.32 -10.40
CA ALA A 140 -1.60 9.85 -11.35
C ALA A 140 -1.17 8.73 -12.30
N VAL A 141 -1.47 8.92 -13.59
CA VAL A 141 -1.21 7.96 -14.66
C VAL A 141 -0.11 8.47 -15.58
N ASP A 142 0.79 7.58 -15.98
CA ASP A 142 1.86 7.90 -16.92
C ASP A 142 1.29 8.22 -18.30
N THR A 143 1.82 9.25 -18.95
CA THR A 143 1.51 9.56 -20.35
C THR A 143 2.66 9.15 -21.27
N THR A 144 2.54 9.44 -22.57
CA THR A 144 3.67 9.25 -23.50
C THR A 144 4.62 10.44 -23.37
N PRO A 145 5.93 10.22 -23.21
CA PRO A 145 6.90 11.31 -23.24
C PRO A 145 6.89 12.00 -24.62
N ASP A 146 7.15 13.30 -24.62
CA ASP A 146 7.19 14.16 -25.82
C ASP A 146 8.51 14.94 -25.82
N LYS A 147 8.84 15.64 -26.91
CA LYS A 147 10.06 16.46 -27.05
C LYS A 147 10.18 17.57 -26.00
N ARG A 148 9.09 17.87 -25.29
CA ARG A 148 9.02 18.86 -24.20
C ARG A 148 9.38 18.27 -22.83
N LEU A 149 9.61 16.96 -22.73
CA LEU A 149 10.03 16.30 -21.50
C LEU A 149 11.40 16.84 -21.06
N GLN A 150 11.47 17.31 -19.83
CA GLN A 150 12.67 17.76 -19.14
C GLN A 150 13.01 16.82 -17.97
N GLY A 151 12.02 16.16 -17.39
CA GLY A 151 12.19 15.23 -16.27
C GLY A 151 12.34 13.78 -16.67
N GLU A 152 12.10 12.90 -15.71
CA GLU A 152 12.12 11.46 -15.88
C GLU A 152 10.79 10.91 -16.41
N GLY A 153 9.70 11.66 -16.28
CA GLY A 153 8.38 11.18 -16.66
C GLY A 153 7.32 12.25 -16.82
N THR A 154 6.23 11.86 -17.46
CA THR A 154 5.06 12.72 -17.66
C THR A 154 3.82 12.04 -17.11
N VAL A 155 3.04 12.77 -16.31
CA VAL A 155 1.84 12.24 -15.67
C VAL A 155 0.63 13.13 -15.88
N MET A 156 -0.55 12.51 -15.95
CA MET A 156 -1.84 13.18 -15.89
C MET A 156 -2.63 12.68 -14.68
N LEU A 157 -3.45 13.56 -14.12
CA LEU A 157 -4.27 13.26 -12.96
C LEU A 157 -5.68 12.86 -13.38
N TRP A 158 -6.09 11.65 -13.03
CA TRP A 158 -7.40 11.08 -13.33
C TRP A 158 -8.23 10.91 -12.07
N ASN A 159 -9.46 11.43 -12.08
CA ASN A 159 -10.42 11.22 -11.01
C ASN A 159 -11.21 9.94 -11.28
N THR A 160 -11.09 8.95 -10.39
CA THR A 160 -11.76 7.66 -10.55
C THR A 160 -13.25 7.71 -10.25
N GLU A 161 -13.76 8.72 -9.53
CA GLU A 161 -15.20 8.85 -9.28
C GLU A 161 -15.94 9.38 -10.50
N THR A 162 -15.41 10.44 -11.10
CA THR A 162 -16.04 11.10 -12.26
C THR A 162 -15.59 10.49 -13.58
N GLN A 163 -14.59 9.59 -13.56
CA GLN A 163 -13.95 9.02 -14.74
C GLN A 163 -13.46 10.10 -15.73
N ARG A 164 -12.86 11.17 -15.20
CA ARG A 164 -12.37 12.30 -15.98
C ARG A 164 -11.03 12.77 -15.46
N PHE A 165 -10.24 13.40 -16.34
CA PHE A 165 -9.03 14.09 -15.90
C PHE A 165 -9.37 15.30 -15.03
N VAL A 166 -8.56 15.54 -14.00
CA VAL A 166 -8.67 16.72 -13.12
C VAL A 166 -8.38 18.02 -13.90
N GLY A 167 -7.65 17.91 -15.01
CA GLY A 167 -7.44 18.98 -15.98
C GLY A 167 -6.78 18.45 -17.25
N ASN A 168 -6.64 19.30 -18.27
CA ASN A 168 -5.97 18.94 -19.53
C ASN A 168 -4.44 19.19 -19.48
N ASN A 169 -3.85 19.07 -18.30
CA ASN A 169 -2.45 19.39 -18.06
C ASN A 169 -1.64 18.12 -17.85
N VAL A 170 -0.49 18.05 -18.52
CA VAL A 170 0.55 17.05 -18.26
C VAL A 170 1.56 17.67 -17.32
N TYR A 171 1.87 16.94 -16.24
CA TYR A 171 2.90 17.29 -15.29
C TYR A 171 4.18 16.56 -15.68
N ASP A 172 5.21 17.34 -15.99
CA ASP A 172 6.56 16.85 -16.16
C ASP A 172 7.22 16.77 -14.78
N ILE A 173 7.66 15.57 -14.41
CA ILE A 173 8.15 15.29 -13.07
C ILE A 173 9.61 14.91 -13.11
N SER A 174 10.38 15.48 -12.19
CA SER A 174 11.81 15.19 -12.10
C SER A 174 12.09 13.77 -11.67
N SER A 175 11.25 13.22 -10.79
CA SER A 175 11.38 11.84 -10.32
C SER A 175 10.00 11.27 -10.00
N PRO A 176 9.61 10.14 -10.61
CA PRO A 176 8.33 9.50 -10.35
C PRO A 176 8.28 8.89 -8.95
N PRO A 177 7.19 9.06 -8.20
CA PRO A 177 6.97 8.34 -6.95
C PRO A 177 6.97 6.82 -7.14
N ALA A 178 7.11 6.06 -6.06
CA ALA A 178 6.96 4.61 -6.12
C ALA A 178 5.53 4.24 -6.52
N LYS A 179 5.36 3.15 -7.27
CA LYS A 179 4.03 2.67 -7.66
C LYS A 179 3.17 2.38 -6.43
N GLY A 180 2.00 3.00 -6.38
CA GLY A 180 1.05 2.89 -5.29
C GLY A 180 1.26 3.92 -4.18
N GLN A 181 2.32 4.74 -4.24
CA GLN A 181 2.57 5.83 -3.30
C GLN A 181 1.61 6.99 -3.53
N VAL A 182 1.27 7.68 -2.44
CA VAL A 182 0.48 8.90 -2.48
C VAL A 182 1.43 10.07 -2.53
N ALA A 183 1.18 11.02 -3.41
CA ALA A 183 2.04 12.18 -3.55
C ALA A 183 1.21 13.48 -3.60
N GLN A 184 1.87 14.63 -3.70
CA GLN A 184 1.21 15.91 -3.88
C GLN A 184 1.64 16.55 -5.20
N TRP A 185 0.67 16.86 -6.05
CA TRP A 185 0.82 17.50 -7.36
C TRP A 185 0.14 18.87 -7.29
N GLY A 186 0.92 19.92 -7.00
CA GLY A 186 0.39 21.25 -6.72
C GLY A 186 -0.50 21.24 -5.47
N SER A 187 -1.80 21.54 -5.64
CA SER A 187 -2.80 21.48 -4.56
C SER A 187 -3.51 20.12 -4.47
N THR A 188 -3.23 19.20 -5.39
CA THR A 188 -3.98 17.95 -5.53
C THR A 188 -3.18 16.76 -5.01
N THR A 189 -3.81 15.93 -4.17
CA THR A 189 -3.24 14.66 -3.71
C THR A 189 -3.77 13.52 -4.56
N ALA A 190 -2.88 12.72 -5.12
CA ALA A 190 -3.21 11.57 -5.96
C ALA A 190 -2.41 10.32 -5.57
N ARG A 191 -2.82 9.17 -6.07
CA ARG A 191 -2.04 7.94 -5.95
C ARG A 191 -1.32 7.67 -7.25
N TYR A 192 -0.01 7.53 -7.22
CA TYR A 192 0.74 7.16 -8.41
C TYR A 192 0.45 5.71 -8.80
N VAL A 193 -0.14 5.50 -9.98
CA VAL A 193 -0.44 4.15 -10.52
C VAL A 193 0.37 3.83 -11.77
N GLY A 194 1.29 4.73 -12.13
CA GLY A 194 2.21 4.55 -13.22
C GLY A 194 3.10 3.31 -13.07
N SER A 195 3.78 3.02 -14.15
CA SER A 195 4.79 1.99 -14.29
C SER A 195 6.12 2.39 -13.67
N GLY A 196 6.41 3.69 -13.53
CA GLY A 196 7.73 4.18 -13.13
C GLY A 196 8.83 3.86 -14.15
N THR A 197 8.45 3.35 -15.32
CA THR A 197 9.34 3.02 -16.44
C THR A 197 8.87 3.84 -17.63
N PHE A 198 9.62 4.88 -17.97
CA PHE A 198 9.34 5.79 -19.10
C PHE A 198 10.27 5.48 -20.27
#